data_AF-A0A7C6IR30-F1
#
_entry.id   AF-A0A7C6IR30-F1
#
_cell.length_a   1.000
_cell.length_b   1.000
_cell.length_c   1.000
_cell.angle_alpha   90.00
_cell.angle_beta   90.00
_cell.angle_gamma   90.00
#
_symmetry.space_group_name_H-M   'P 1'
#
loop_
_entity.id
_entity.type
_entity.pdbx_description
1 polymer ?
#
loop_
_entity_poly.entity_id
_entity_poly.type
_entity_poly.pdbx_seq_one_letter_code
_entity_poly.pdbx_strand_id
1 'polypeptide(L)'
;MKTRDKKHKILWGICSIGCLGICYWICRFAFFGLHGMKQWPNVLALVGLIITVVASIAGKPKLSVATIAGYMGGFVLAMIFNTAVPHPGGGTTNNAWIIWGCVFILSVILGLFLEKMGRIVGFVSTLIVVCGLTVFLVNAIFRQYIMVAIFIPVIIALAIASILGYIYKKKKSKV
;
A
#
# COMPACT_ATOMS: atom_id res chain seq x y z
N MET A 1 -16.00 -14.03 16.96
CA MET A 1 -15.86 -12.71 16.29
C MET A 1 -17.21 -12.37 15.65
N LYS A 2 -17.92 -11.36 16.18
CA LYS A 2 -19.28 -10.98 15.73
C LYS A 2 -19.24 -10.56 14.26
N THR A 3 -19.99 -11.22 13.39
CA THR A 3 -20.12 -10.84 11.98
C THR A 3 -20.75 -9.45 11.92
N ARG A 4 -20.01 -8.46 11.39
CA ARG A 4 -20.56 -7.11 11.18
C ARG A 4 -21.74 -7.20 10.21
N ASP A 5 -22.84 -6.54 10.57
CA ASP A 5 -24.02 -6.36 9.72
C ASP A 5 -23.61 -5.74 8.37
N LYS A 6 -24.31 -6.10 7.29
CA LYS A 6 -24.13 -5.54 5.95
C LYS A 6 -24.19 -4.00 5.95
N LYS A 7 -25.11 -3.39 6.70
CA LYS A 7 -25.23 -1.92 6.80
C LYS A 7 -23.96 -1.29 7.38
N HIS A 8 -23.41 -1.89 8.42
CA HIS A 8 -22.15 -1.44 9.04
C HIS A 8 -20.94 -1.59 8.12
N LYS A 9 -20.91 -2.62 7.25
CA LYS A 9 -19.81 -2.79 6.27
C LYS A 9 -19.84 -1.69 5.20
N ILE A 10 -21.02 -1.36 4.69
CA ILE A 10 -21.20 -0.32 3.67
C ILE A 10 -20.85 1.05 4.25
N LEU A 11 -21.39 1.38 5.44
CA LEU A 11 -21.09 2.63 6.12
C LEU A 11 -19.58 2.79 6.35
N TRP A 12 -18.92 1.74 6.82
CA TRP A 12 -17.47 1.75 7.01
C TRP A 12 -16.70 2.01 5.71
N GLY A 13 -17.10 1.36 4.61
CA GLY A 13 -16.46 1.58 3.32
C GLY A 13 -16.61 3.01 2.82
N ILE A 14 -17.81 3.58 2.93
CA ILE A 14 -18.09 4.98 2.54
C ILE A 14 -17.24 5.95 3.38
N CYS A 15 -17.21 5.76 4.70
CA CYS A 15 -16.39 6.59 5.59
C CYS A 15 -14.90 6.50 5.26
N SER A 16 -14.39 5.29 5.01
CA SER A 16 -12.98 5.08 4.64
C SER A 16 -12.62 5.73 3.31
N ILE A 17 -13.48 5.62 2.29
CA ILE A 17 -13.26 6.25 0.99
C ILE A 17 -13.28 7.77 1.14
N GLY A 18 -14.25 8.32 1.88
CA GLY A 18 -14.32 9.76 2.16
C GLY A 18 -13.07 10.27 2.89
N CYS A 19 -12.61 9.52 3.90
CA CYS A 19 -11.39 9.86 4.64
C CYS A 19 -10.15 9.84 3.73
N LEU A 20 -10.00 8.83 2.87
CA LEU A 20 -8.92 8.79 1.89
C LEU A 20 -9.01 9.97 0.91
N GLY A 21 -10.22 10.33 0.47
CA GLY A 21 -10.46 11.48 -0.41
C GLY A 21 -10.02 12.80 0.23
N ILE A 22 -10.32 13.01 1.51
CA ILE A 22 -9.86 14.18 2.28
C ILE A 22 -8.32 14.16 2.40
N CYS A 23 -7.73 13.02 2.75
CA CYS A 23 -6.27 12.88 2.84
C CYS A 23 -5.59 13.19 1.50
N TYR A 24 -6.13 12.67 0.41
CA TYR A 24 -5.66 12.95 -0.94
C TYR A 24 -5.76 14.44 -1.27
N TRP A 25 -6.90 15.09 -0.98
CA TRP A 25 -7.09 16.51 -1.28
C TRP A 25 -6.08 17.38 -0.53
N ILE A 26 -5.87 17.11 0.76
CA ILE A 26 -4.88 17.81 1.59
C ILE A 26 -3.46 17.60 1.03
N CYS A 27 -3.04 16.34 0.82
CA CYS A 27 -1.70 16.06 0.30
C CYS A 27 -1.51 16.62 -1.11
N ARG A 28 -2.53 16.59 -1.97
CA ARG A 28 -2.38 16.97 -3.39
C ARG A 28 -2.40 18.47 -3.63
N PHE A 29 -3.28 19.19 -2.92
CA PHE A 29 -3.56 20.60 -3.19
C PHE A 29 -3.04 21.49 -2.07
N ALA A 30 -3.40 21.21 -0.81
CA ALA A 30 -3.01 22.06 0.31
C ALA A 30 -1.49 22.03 0.56
N PHE A 31 -0.88 20.84 0.48
CA PHE A 31 0.56 20.66 0.71
C PHE A 31 1.40 20.54 -0.56
N PHE A 32 0.85 20.91 -1.72
CA PHE A 32 1.58 20.80 -2.99
C PHE A 32 2.93 21.52 -2.95
N GLY A 33 3.01 22.69 -2.31
CA GLY A 33 4.23 23.47 -2.18
C GLY A 33 5.34 22.79 -1.35
N LEU A 34 5.00 21.86 -0.46
CA LEU A 34 5.98 21.17 0.40
C LEU A 34 6.73 20.07 -0.34
N HIS A 35 6.10 19.44 -1.33
CA HIS A 35 6.67 18.27 -1.98
C HIS A 35 6.79 18.38 -3.51
N GLY A 36 6.06 19.28 -4.17
CA GLY A 36 6.12 19.54 -5.62
C GLY A 36 5.67 18.40 -6.55
N MET A 37 5.51 17.17 -6.02
CA MET A 37 5.14 15.98 -6.78
C MET A 37 3.68 16.01 -7.26
N LYS A 38 3.47 16.04 -8.58
CA LYS A 38 2.10 15.99 -9.15
C LYS A 38 1.51 14.58 -9.21
N GLN A 39 2.37 13.61 -9.53
CA GLN A 39 1.96 12.27 -9.91
C GLN A 39 1.91 11.32 -8.73
N TRP A 40 2.91 11.39 -7.85
CA TRP A 40 3.06 10.46 -6.72
C TRP A 40 1.85 10.43 -5.76
N PRO A 41 1.28 11.57 -5.33
CA PRO A 41 0.08 11.56 -4.50
C PRO A 41 -1.13 10.89 -5.18
N ASN A 42 -1.26 11.05 -6.51
CA ASN A 42 -2.35 10.46 -7.30
C ASN A 42 -2.22 8.94 -7.36
N VAL A 43 -1.00 8.43 -7.59
CA VAL A 43 -0.74 6.98 -7.67
C VAL A 43 -1.04 6.30 -6.35
N LEU A 44 -0.50 6.83 -5.25
CA LEU A 44 -0.72 6.28 -3.92
C LEU A 44 -2.20 6.35 -3.51
N ALA A 45 -2.92 7.41 -3.89
CA ALA A 45 -4.35 7.53 -3.60
C ALA A 45 -5.18 6.53 -4.41
N LEU A 46 -4.86 6.32 -5.69
CA LEU A 46 -5.54 5.34 -6.53
C LEU A 46 -5.34 3.92 -6.02
N VAL A 47 -4.08 3.55 -5.70
CA VAL A 47 -3.76 2.24 -5.13
C VAL A 47 -4.47 2.07 -3.77
N GLY A 48 -4.42 3.10 -2.92
CA GLY A 48 -5.10 3.09 -1.63
C GLY A 48 -6.61 2.97 -1.73
N LEU A 49 -7.22 3.56 -2.76
CA LEU A 49 -8.65 3.47 -3.04
C LEU A 49 -9.03 2.04 -3.44
N ILE A 50 -8.29 1.43 -4.37
CA ILE A 50 -8.51 0.04 -4.78
C ILE A 50 -8.43 -0.90 -3.57
N ILE A 51 -7.38 -0.77 -2.75
CA ILE A 51 -7.21 -1.58 -1.55
C ILE A 51 -8.37 -1.36 -0.57
N THR A 52 -8.80 -0.11 -0.36
CA THR A 52 -9.90 0.24 0.54
C THR A 52 -11.24 -0.34 0.07
N VAL A 53 -11.53 -0.27 -1.24
CA VAL A 53 -12.74 -0.87 -1.83
C VAL A 53 -12.73 -2.38 -1.66
N VAL A 54 -11.64 -3.05 -2.04
CA VAL A 54 -11.47 -4.50 -1.88
C VAL A 54 -11.58 -4.92 -0.41
N ALA A 55 -10.95 -4.16 0.49
CA ALA A 55 -11.02 -4.39 1.94
C ALA A 55 -12.46 -4.26 2.46
N SER A 56 -13.23 -3.29 1.97
CA SER A 56 -14.62 -3.06 2.37
C SER A 56 -15.52 -4.21 1.91
N ILE A 57 -15.39 -4.65 0.65
CA ILE A 57 -16.12 -5.81 0.10
C ILE A 57 -15.77 -7.08 0.87
N ALA A 58 -14.48 -7.29 1.16
CA ALA A 58 -13.99 -8.43 1.93
C ALA A 58 -14.30 -8.34 3.44
N GLY A 59 -14.89 -7.24 3.91
CA GLY A 59 -15.24 -7.04 5.32
C GLY A 59 -14.04 -6.87 6.26
N LYS A 60 -12.90 -6.37 5.75
CA LYS A 60 -11.61 -6.21 6.43
C LYS A 60 -11.33 -4.73 6.78
N PRO A 61 -11.84 -4.22 7.92
CA PRO A 61 -11.79 -2.79 8.20
C PRO A 61 -10.38 -2.29 8.56
N LYS A 62 -9.56 -3.13 9.20
CA LYS A 62 -8.21 -2.76 9.65
C LYS A 62 -7.27 -2.56 8.47
N LEU A 63 -7.45 -3.33 7.39
CA LEU A 63 -6.70 -3.13 6.16
C LEU A 63 -6.98 -1.75 5.55
N SER A 64 -8.24 -1.34 5.52
CA SER A 64 -8.63 -0.01 5.03
C SER A 64 -8.03 1.10 5.90
N VAL A 65 -8.12 0.98 7.23
CA VAL A 65 -7.53 1.97 8.16
C VAL A 65 -6.01 2.04 7.99
N ALA A 66 -5.33 0.91 7.92
CA ALA A 66 -3.88 0.87 7.75
C ALA A 66 -3.42 1.48 6.42
N THR A 67 -4.23 1.34 5.36
CA THR A 67 -3.96 1.96 4.06
C THR A 67 -4.04 3.49 4.14
N ILE A 68 -5.09 4.01 4.78
CA ILE A 68 -5.27 5.46 4.99
C ILE A 68 -4.15 6.01 5.90
N ALA A 69 -3.85 5.30 6.99
CA ALA A 69 -2.78 5.64 7.92
C ALA A 69 -1.41 5.62 7.24
N GLY A 70 -1.15 4.69 6.31
CA GLY A 70 0.08 4.68 5.51
C GLY A 70 0.16 5.82 4.53
N TYR A 71 -0.98 6.21 3.94
CA TYR A 71 -1.01 7.34 3.02
C TYR A 71 -0.68 8.63 3.76
N MET A 72 -1.39 8.95 4.84
CA MET A 72 -1.16 10.18 5.59
C MET A 72 0.13 10.12 6.43
N GLY A 73 0.36 9.03 7.14
CA GLY A 73 1.56 8.84 7.95
C GLY A 73 2.83 8.79 7.10
N GLY A 74 2.78 8.12 5.94
CA GLY A 74 3.90 8.12 5.00
C GLY A 74 4.19 9.50 4.42
N PHE A 75 3.16 10.33 4.20
CA PHE A 75 3.34 11.72 3.81
C PHE A 75 4.05 12.51 4.91
N VAL A 76 3.59 12.43 6.16
CA VAL A 76 4.20 13.15 7.29
C VAL A 76 5.65 12.71 7.50
N LEU A 77 5.93 11.40 7.53
CA LEU A 77 7.29 10.89 7.66
C LEU A 77 8.17 11.32 6.49
N ALA A 78 7.64 11.29 5.27
CA ALA A 78 8.36 11.79 4.11
C ALA A 78 8.71 13.26 4.30
N MET A 79 7.79 14.13 4.73
CA MET A 79 8.09 15.54 4.95
C MET A 79 9.11 15.77 6.07
N ILE A 80 9.14 14.95 7.12
CA ILE A 80 10.12 15.07 8.22
C ILE A 80 11.53 14.63 7.80
N PHE A 81 11.63 13.50 7.10
CA PHE A 81 12.91 12.86 6.77
C PHE A 81 13.40 13.16 5.35
N ASN A 82 12.72 14.03 4.61
CA ASN A 82 13.12 14.34 3.26
C ASN A 82 14.48 15.05 3.21
N THR A 83 15.31 14.67 2.25
CA THR A 83 16.55 15.36 1.92
C THR A 83 16.53 15.73 0.44
N ALA A 84 16.76 17.01 0.17
CA ALA A 84 16.88 17.54 -1.19
C ALA A 84 18.36 17.72 -1.52
N VAL A 85 18.81 17.05 -2.58
CA VAL A 85 20.18 17.19 -3.10
C VAL A 85 20.14 18.06 -4.37
N PRO A 86 20.78 19.25 -4.36
CA PRO A 86 20.91 20.09 -5.55
C PRO A 86 21.76 19.39 -6.61
N HIS A 87 21.31 19.40 -7.87
CA HIS A 87 22.08 18.87 -9.00
C HIS A 87 22.69 20.04 -9.79
N PRO A 88 23.89 19.86 -10.38
CA PRO A 88 24.56 20.88 -11.19
C PRO A 88 23.76 21.39 -12.41
N GLY A 89 22.64 20.75 -12.76
CA GLY A 89 21.72 21.17 -13.83
C GLY A 89 20.48 21.95 -13.34
N GLY A 90 20.47 22.48 -12.11
CA GLY A 90 19.38 23.30 -11.57
C GLY A 90 18.15 22.53 -11.06
N GLY A 91 18.16 21.19 -11.17
CA GLY A 91 17.15 20.33 -10.55
C GLY A 91 17.49 19.95 -9.11
N THR A 92 16.48 19.71 -8.29
CA THR A 92 16.65 19.10 -6.95
C THR A 92 16.03 17.72 -6.95
N THR A 93 16.80 16.69 -6.57
CA THR A 93 16.25 15.35 -6.35
C THR A 93 15.96 15.19 -4.87
N ASN A 94 14.72 14.81 -4.54
CA ASN A 94 14.26 14.60 -3.18
C ASN A 94 13.87 13.12 -2.99
N ASN A 95 14.25 12.51 -1.86
CA ASN A 95 13.91 11.14 -1.47
C ASN A 95 12.48 10.98 -0.88
N ALA A 96 11.71 12.05 -0.72
CA ALA A 96 10.37 12.06 -0.10
C ALA A 96 9.42 11.04 -0.74
N TRP A 97 9.48 10.86 -2.07
CA TRP A 97 8.64 9.88 -2.76
C TRP A 97 8.95 8.44 -2.34
N ILE A 98 10.23 8.12 -2.14
CA ILE A 98 10.68 6.79 -1.69
C ILE A 98 10.18 6.53 -0.27
N ILE A 99 10.39 7.49 0.64
CA ILE A 99 9.97 7.36 2.04
C ILE A 99 8.45 7.18 2.13
N TRP A 100 7.69 8.00 1.41
CA TRP A 100 6.23 7.91 1.39
C TRP A 100 5.75 6.56 0.84
N GLY A 101 6.32 6.10 -0.28
CA GLY A 101 6.00 4.80 -0.85
C GLY A 101 6.31 3.64 0.09
N CYS A 102 7.49 3.64 0.71
CA CYS A 102 7.91 2.60 1.64
C CYS A 102 6.97 2.50 2.85
N VAL A 103 6.65 3.64 3.49
CA VAL A 103 5.75 3.67 4.65
C VAL A 103 4.34 3.20 4.26
N PHE A 104 3.84 3.61 3.09
CA PHE A 104 2.55 3.15 2.58
C PHE A 104 2.51 1.63 2.38
N ILE A 105 3.56 1.04 1.78
CA ILE A 105 3.62 -0.41 1.57
C ILE A 105 3.68 -1.15 2.92
N LEU A 106 4.53 -0.69 3.85
CA LEU A 106 4.65 -1.29 5.18
C LEU A 106 3.33 -1.25 5.96
N SER A 107 2.58 -0.16 5.85
CA SER A 107 1.28 -0.05 6.50
C SER A 107 0.25 -1.01 5.90
N VAL A 108 0.24 -1.20 4.58
CA VAL A 108 -0.65 -2.16 3.91
C VAL A 108 -0.32 -3.59 4.35
N ILE A 109 0.96 -3.93 4.43
CA ILE A 109 1.44 -5.23 4.95
C ILE A 109 0.96 -5.43 6.39
N LEU A 110 1.12 -4.42 7.25
CA LEU A 110 0.67 -4.45 8.64
C LEU A 110 -0.86 -4.63 8.73
N GLY A 111 -1.62 -3.89 7.93
CA GLY A 111 -3.08 -3.99 7.85
C GLY A 111 -3.54 -5.40 7.44
N LEU A 112 -2.85 -6.00 6.47
CA LEU A 112 -3.11 -7.38 6.05
C LEU A 112 -2.80 -8.37 7.19
N PHE A 113 -1.75 -8.13 7.98
CA PHE A 113 -1.35 -9.01 9.09
C PHE A 113 -2.39 -8.94 10.23
N LEU A 114 -2.83 -7.73 10.57
CA LEU A 114 -3.85 -7.48 11.60
C LEU A 114 -5.23 -8.09 11.26
N GLU A 115 -5.51 -8.31 9.97
CA GLU A 115 -6.71 -8.98 9.47
C GLU A 115 -6.60 -10.51 9.42
N LYS A 116 -5.39 -11.05 9.23
CA LYS A 116 -5.14 -12.49 9.09
C LYS A 116 -4.31 -13.03 10.26
N MET A 117 -4.86 -12.98 11.47
CA MET A 117 -4.41 -13.82 12.58
C MET A 117 -4.85 -15.29 12.35
N GLY A 118 -4.31 -15.98 11.32
CA GLY A 118 -4.50 -17.45 11.22
C GLY A 118 -4.24 -18.19 9.89
N ARG A 119 -4.08 -17.54 8.73
CA ARG A 119 -3.81 -18.26 7.45
C ARG A 119 -2.78 -17.52 6.58
N ILE A 120 -1.50 -17.78 6.88
CA ILE A 120 -0.30 -17.26 6.18
C ILE A 120 -0.37 -17.46 4.66
N VAL A 121 -0.79 -18.63 4.16
CA VAL A 121 -0.81 -18.92 2.71
C VAL A 121 -1.78 -18.02 1.95
N GLY A 122 -2.96 -17.79 2.53
CA GLY A 122 -3.92 -16.85 1.95
C GLY A 122 -3.41 -15.41 2.01
N PHE A 123 -2.70 -15.02 3.08
CA PHE A 123 -2.12 -13.67 3.24
C PHE A 123 -1.15 -13.37 2.11
N VAL A 124 -0.19 -14.26 1.90
CA VAL A 124 0.86 -14.05 0.90
C VAL A 124 0.29 -14.11 -0.53
N SER A 125 -0.67 -14.98 -0.82
CA SER A 125 -1.35 -14.99 -2.13
C SER A 125 -2.09 -13.68 -2.43
N THR A 126 -2.81 -13.11 -1.45
CA THR A 126 -3.45 -11.79 -1.63
C THR A 126 -2.41 -10.68 -1.81
N LEU A 127 -1.29 -10.76 -1.10
CA LEU A 127 -0.20 -9.79 -1.17
C LEU A 127 0.50 -9.82 -2.54
N ILE A 128 0.76 -11.01 -3.08
CA ILE A 128 1.31 -11.21 -4.44
C ILE A 128 0.37 -10.62 -5.50
N VAL A 129 -0.94 -10.87 -5.39
CA VAL A 129 -1.92 -10.34 -6.34
C VAL A 129 -2.00 -8.81 -6.27
N VAL A 130 -2.03 -8.24 -5.06
CA VAL A 130 -2.07 -6.77 -4.86
C VAL A 130 -0.77 -6.12 -5.36
N CYS A 131 0.39 -6.68 -5.01
CA CYS A 131 1.68 -6.19 -5.51
C CYS A 131 1.76 -6.32 -7.03
N GLY A 132 1.39 -7.46 -7.61
CA GLY A 132 1.39 -7.67 -9.06
C GLY A 132 0.46 -6.71 -9.80
N LEU A 133 -0.76 -6.49 -9.28
CA LEU A 133 -1.71 -5.53 -9.83
C LEU A 133 -1.19 -4.09 -9.75
N THR A 134 -0.54 -3.74 -8.62
CA THR A 134 0.06 -2.43 -8.42
C THR A 134 1.20 -2.18 -9.41
N VAL A 135 2.09 -3.17 -9.60
CA VAL A 135 3.18 -3.10 -10.58
C VAL A 135 2.64 -2.98 -11.99
N PHE A 136 1.64 -3.79 -12.34
CA PHE A 136 1.00 -3.76 -13.67
C PHE A 136 0.38 -2.39 -13.97
N LEU A 137 -0.39 -1.83 -13.04
CA LEU A 137 -1.01 -0.51 -13.20
C LEU A 137 0.01 0.62 -13.29
N VAL A 138 1.07 0.57 -12.47
CA VAL A 138 2.15 1.56 -12.50
C VAL A 138 2.94 1.50 -13.80
N ASN A 139 3.20 0.30 -14.33
CA ASN A 139 3.84 0.12 -15.63
C ASN A 139 2.96 0.63 -16.79
N ALA A 140 1.67 0.27 -16.76
CA ALA A 140 0.72 0.63 -17.81
C ALA A 140 0.51 2.15 -17.91
N ILE A 141 0.56 2.86 -16.79
CA ILE A 141 0.30 4.30 -16.73
C ILE A 141 1.58 5.14 -16.94
N PHE A 142 2.73 4.71 -16.41
CA PHE A 142 3.93 5.57 -16.36
C PHE A 142 5.08 5.16 -17.26
N ARG A 143 5.04 3.99 -17.92
CA ARG A 143 6.18 3.49 -18.71
C ARG A 143 7.52 3.52 -17.94
N GLN A 144 7.46 3.47 -16.60
CA GLN A 144 8.61 3.59 -15.71
C GLN A 144 9.08 2.21 -15.25
N TYR A 145 10.10 1.69 -15.94
CA TYR A 145 10.70 0.37 -15.70
C TYR A 145 11.42 0.23 -14.35
N ILE A 146 11.73 1.35 -13.66
CA ILE A 146 12.43 1.33 -12.36
C ILE A 146 11.60 0.66 -11.26
N MET A 147 10.27 0.86 -11.26
CA MET A 147 9.38 0.25 -10.28
C MET A 147 9.30 -1.27 -10.49
N VAL A 148 9.35 -1.73 -11.73
CA VAL A 148 9.39 -3.15 -12.10
C VAL A 148 10.61 -3.83 -11.50
N ALA A 149 11.78 -3.20 -11.62
CA ALA A 149 13.04 -3.73 -11.12
C ALA A 149 13.06 -3.88 -9.59
N ILE A 150 12.30 -3.07 -8.85
CA ILE A 150 12.24 -3.13 -7.37
C ILE A 150 11.15 -4.09 -6.89
N PHE A 151 9.97 -4.07 -7.51
CA PHE A 151 8.85 -4.87 -7.03
C PHE A 151 8.87 -6.32 -7.51
N ILE A 152 9.43 -6.64 -8.69
CA ILE A 152 9.54 -8.04 -9.15
C ILE A 152 10.36 -8.90 -8.17
N PRO A 153 11.55 -8.49 -7.70
CA PRO A 153 12.30 -9.25 -6.70
C PRO A 153 11.52 -9.46 -5.40
N VAL A 154 10.80 -8.43 -4.94
CA VAL A 154 9.96 -8.51 -3.73
C VAL A 154 8.81 -9.51 -3.94
N ILE A 155 8.14 -9.48 -5.09
CA ILE A 155 7.08 -10.44 -5.44
C ILE A 155 7.62 -11.87 -5.50
N ILE A 156 8.79 -12.08 -6.12
CA ILE A 156 9.45 -13.39 -6.21
C ILE A 156 9.84 -13.90 -4.82
N ALA A 157 10.46 -13.05 -3.98
CA ALA A 157 10.85 -13.42 -2.62
C ALA A 157 9.63 -13.82 -1.77
N LEU A 158 8.52 -13.09 -1.89
CA LEU A 158 7.27 -13.40 -1.21
C LEU A 158 6.63 -14.70 -1.73
N ALA A 159 6.70 -14.97 -3.04
CA ALA A 159 6.22 -16.22 -3.63
C ALA A 159 7.02 -17.44 -3.14
N ILE A 160 8.34 -17.32 -3.07
CA ILE A 160 9.23 -18.37 -2.53
C ILE A 160 8.93 -18.61 -1.05
N ALA A 161 8.82 -17.54 -0.24
CA ALA A 161 8.47 -17.65 1.18
C ALA A 161 7.09 -18.32 1.39
N SER A 162 6.14 -18.07 0.50
CA SER A 162 4.83 -18.75 0.46
C SER A 162 4.95 -20.25 0.26
N ILE A 163 5.71 -20.66 -0.76
CA ILE A 163 5.87 -22.05 -1.15
C ILE A 163 6.59 -22.81 -0.03
N LEU A 164 7.66 -22.23 0.52
CA LEU A 164 8.39 -22.80 1.66
C LEU A 164 7.51 -22.93 2.91
N GLY A 165 6.71 -21.90 3.23
CA GLY A 165 5.76 -21.95 4.34
C GLY A 165 4.68 -23.03 4.18
N TYR A 166 4.19 -23.25 2.95
CA TYR A 166 3.26 -24.33 2.65
C TYR A 166 3.91 -25.72 2.80
N ILE A 167 5.12 -25.90 2.27
CA ILE A 167 5.87 -27.16 2.37
C ILE A 167 6.17 -27.50 3.84
N TYR A 168 6.63 -26.53 4.63
CA TYR A 168 6.92 -26.71 6.05
C TYR A 168 5.68 -27.16 6.84
N LYS A 169 4.53 -26.50 6.62
CA LYS A 169 3.27 -26.87 7.29
C LYS A 169 2.78 -28.26 6.88
N LYS A 170 2.91 -28.64 5.61
CA LYS A 170 2.55 -29.98 5.11
C LYS A 170 3.43 -31.07 5.72
N LYS A 171 4.71 -30.79 5.97
CA LYS A 171 5.66 -31.73 6.59
C LYS A 171 5.35 -31.95 8.08
N LYS A 172 5.01 -30.89 8.82
CA LYS A 172 4.63 -30.96 10.25
C LYS A 172 3.28 -31.65 10.51
N SER A 173 2.40 -31.72 9.52
CA SER A 173 1.10 -32.42 9.61
C SER A 173 1.18 -33.93 9.34
N LYS A 174 2.35 -34.43 8.92
CA LYS A 174 2.60 -35.84 8.58
C LYS A 174 3.49 -36.57 9.60
N VAL A 175 3.92 -35.88 10.66
CA VAL A 175 4.69 -36.42 11.79
C VAL A 175 3.78 -36.49 13.00
#